data_AF-A0A2P2GUW5-F1
#
_entry.id   AF-A0A2P2GUW5-F1
#
_cell.length_a   1.000
_cell.length_b   1.000
_cell.length_c   1.000
_cell.angle_alpha   90.00
_cell.angle_beta   90.00
_cell.angle_gamma   90.00
#
_symmetry.space_group_name_H-M   'P 1'
#
loop_
_entity.id
_entity.type
_entity.pdbx_description
1 polymer ?
#
loop_
_entity_poly.entity_id
_entity_poly.type
_entity_poly.pdbx_seq_one_letter_code
_entity_poly.pdbx_strand_id
1 'polypeptide(L)'
;DPFVLLLMRGRGERALLDALQERSAARAAGAEGAAEGAGAGGSGGPGGLGAPGASGVSGAAGASGRPGGRRPSGVSAEEAFAVGGILPPLPVPPGPPAVPGEPPSLDTEQGPEPGIDPAALEFLAADAAARAHRMLAGAFDAAPLTPSQDAVRLAAGAPVSWIAARLAEGSGRGPAELERGVRAWRFGGVAALAVLEEEGVPAPEALVRARAQLAEAWEDGERPELRPAGATRWTVAGTDAQLRLGEDGRWWPYRKEHGHWTPAGPAEQDPAAALAAVAAP
;
A
#
# COMPACT_ATOMS: atom_id res chain seq x y z
N ASP A 1 13.36 -8.25 13.19
CA ASP A 1 13.51 -7.83 14.60
C ASP A 1 12.44 -6.79 14.90
N PRO A 2 11.53 -7.05 15.85
CA PRO A 2 10.41 -6.16 16.18
C PRO A 2 10.84 -4.78 16.71
N PHE A 3 12.11 -4.58 17.06
CA PHE A 3 12.62 -3.32 17.61
C PHE A 3 13.26 -2.38 16.59
N VAL A 4 13.41 -2.79 15.32
CA VAL A 4 14.13 -2.03 14.28
C VAL A 4 13.58 -0.61 14.10
N LEU A 5 12.25 -0.46 14.04
CA LEU A 5 11.61 0.86 13.87
C LEU A 5 11.78 1.78 15.09
N LEU A 6 11.98 1.20 16.28
CA LEU A 6 12.16 1.94 17.53
C LEU A 6 13.62 2.34 17.74
N LEU A 7 14.56 1.49 17.31
CA LEU A 7 15.98 1.79 17.24
C LEU A 7 16.29 2.90 16.21
N MET A 8 15.59 2.91 15.08
CA MET A 8 15.70 3.98 14.06
C MET A 8 15.22 5.35 14.59
N ARG A 9 14.38 5.39 15.63
CA ARG A 9 13.92 6.61 16.30
C ARG A 9 14.84 7.05 17.46
N GLY A 10 16.05 6.50 17.54
CA GLY A 10 17.05 6.84 18.55
C GLY A 10 16.75 6.32 19.96
N ARG A 11 15.80 5.39 20.11
CA ARG A 11 15.42 4.81 21.41
C ARG A 11 16.05 3.42 21.53
N GLY A 12 16.96 3.26 22.48
CA GLY A 12 17.55 1.95 22.79
C GLY A 12 16.51 0.97 23.33
N GLU A 13 16.64 -0.31 22.96
CA GLU A 13 15.73 -1.41 23.34
C GLU A 13 15.45 -1.46 24.85
N ARG A 14 16.48 -1.36 25.69
CA ARG A 14 16.33 -1.38 27.16
C ARG A 14 15.49 -0.22 27.68
N ALA A 15 15.75 0.99 27.19
CA ALA A 15 14.99 2.19 27.59
C ALA A 15 13.52 2.11 27.14
N LEU A 16 13.22 1.38 26.07
CA LEU A 16 11.85 1.12 25.65
C LEU A 16 11.15 0.13 26.59
N LEU A 17 11.82 -0.95 26.96
CA LEU A 17 11.28 -1.98 27.86
C LEU A 17 11.02 -1.41 29.25
N ASP A 18 11.95 -0.61 29.78
CA ASP A 18 11.82 0.05 31.08
C ASP A 18 10.62 1.01 31.09
N ALA A 19 10.47 1.85 30.06
CA ALA A 19 9.33 2.76 29.94
C ALA A 19 7.99 2.02 29.77
N LEU A 20 8.00 0.85 29.11
CA LEU A 20 6.81 0.01 28.97
C LEU A 20 6.42 -0.60 30.33
N GLN A 21 7.41 -1.05 31.09
CA GLN A 21 7.24 -1.57 32.46
C GLN A 21 6.71 -0.49 33.39
N GLU A 22 7.29 0.71 33.39
CA GLU A 22 6.80 1.85 34.19
C GLU A 22 5.36 2.22 33.86
N ARG A 23 5.00 2.29 32.56
CA ARG A 23 3.63 2.61 32.14
C ARG A 23 2.64 1.51 32.52
N SER A 24 3.06 0.25 32.47
CA SER A 24 2.24 -0.87 32.91
C SER A 24 2.03 -0.86 34.43
N ALA A 25 3.05 -0.48 35.20
CA ALA A 25 2.98 -0.33 36.65
C ALA A 25 2.06 0.83 37.05
N ALA A 26 2.14 1.97 36.35
CA ALA A 26 1.27 3.13 36.59
C ALA A 26 -0.21 2.82 36.27
N ARG A 27 -0.48 2.06 35.20
CA ARG A 27 -1.83 1.57 34.87
C ARG A 27 -2.38 0.60 35.92
N ALA A 28 -1.53 -0.27 36.45
CA ALA A 28 -1.92 -1.19 37.51
C ALA A 28 -2.31 -0.43 38.80
N ALA A 29 -1.55 0.61 39.17
CA ALA A 29 -1.88 1.46 40.33
C ALA A 29 -3.17 2.28 40.13
N GLY A 30 -3.45 2.75 38.91
CA GLY A 30 -4.69 3.49 38.60
C GLY A 30 -5.96 2.63 38.62
N ALA A 31 -5.84 1.33 38.32
CA ALA A 31 -6.96 0.39 38.37
C ALA A 31 -7.38 0.04 39.81
N GLU A 32 -6.44 0.07 40.77
CA GLU A 32 -6.70 -0.17 42.19
C GLU A 32 -7.56 0.94 42.83
N GLY A 33 -7.39 2.20 42.40
CA GLY A 33 -8.20 3.33 42.91
C GLY A 33 -9.64 3.37 42.36
N ALA A 34 -9.91 2.76 41.20
CA ALA A 34 -11.24 2.73 40.59
C ALA A 34 -12.16 1.66 41.20
N ALA A 35 -11.60 0.62 41.82
CA ALA A 35 -12.36 -0.49 42.41
C ALA A 35 -12.83 -0.23 43.85
N GLU A 36 -12.23 0.72 44.58
CA GLU A 36 -12.56 1.00 45.98
C GLU A 36 -13.80 1.93 46.16
N GLY A 37 -14.32 2.51 45.07
CA GLY A 37 -15.48 3.42 45.10
C GLY A 37 -16.87 2.78 44.93
N ALA A 38 -16.96 1.47 44.66
CA ALA A 38 -18.20 0.84 44.17
C ALA A 38 -18.91 -0.11 45.16
N GLY A 39 -18.50 -0.19 46.43
CA GLY A 39 -18.97 -1.25 47.35
C GLY A 39 -19.44 -0.78 48.73
N ALA A 40 -20.46 0.09 48.80
CA ALA A 40 -21.15 0.37 50.06
C ALA A 40 -22.68 0.38 49.85
N GLY A 41 -23.36 -0.72 50.22
CA GLY A 41 -24.81 -0.80 50.18
C GLY A 41 -25.40 -2.13 50.67
N GLY A 42 -25.67 -2.25 51.98
CA GLY A 42 -26.94 -2.79 52.47
C GLY A 42 -27.01 -4.21 53.08
N SER A 43 -27.27 -4.23 54.40
CA SER A 43 -28.12 -5.17 55.19
C SER A 43 -27.71 -6.66 55.31
N GLY A 44 -27.83 -7.40 56.42
CA GLY A 44 -28.39 -7.25 57.78
C GLY A 44 -28.38 -8.66 58.42
N GLY A 45 -28.06 -8.81 59.73
CA GLY A 45 -27.92 -10.11 60.43
C GLY A 45 -29.25 -10.72 60.95
N PRO A 46 -29.28 -11.50 62.05
CA PRO A 46 -28.33 -12.51 62.59
C PRO A 46 -29.02 -13.78 63.23
N GLY A 47 -28.23 -14.77 63.71
CA GLY A 47 -28.65 -15.86 64.64
C GLY A 47 -27.89 -17.18 64.39
N GLY A 48 -27.42 -17.98 65.35
CA GLY A 48 -27.51 -18.03 66.81
C GLY A 48 -26.52 -19.06 67.41
N LEU A 49 -26.33 -18.89 68.71
CA LEU A 49 -25.55 -19.55 69.78
C LEU A 49 -25.18 -21.06 69.72
N GLY A 50 -23.99 -21.36 70.26
CA GLY A 50 -23.63 -22.69 70.81
C GLY A 50 -22.16 -22.82 71.26
N ALA A 51 -21.90 -22.85 72.58
CA ALA A 51 -20.66 -23.22 73.28
C ALA A 51 -21.07 -24.03 74.54
N PRO A 52 -20.18 -24.66 75.36
CA PRO A 52 -18.72 -24.61 75.39
C PRO A 52 -17.99 -25.97 75.70
N GLY A 53 -16.65 -25.94 75.80
CA GLY A 53 -15.84 -27.00 76.42
C GLY A 53 -14.34 -26.72 76.33
N ALA A 54 -13.67 -26.54 77.47
CA ALA A 54 -12.29 -26.06 77.61
C ALA A 54 -11.27 -27.17 77.91
N SER A 55 -10.02 -27.04 77.42
CA SER A 55 -8.77 -27.00 78.22
C SER A 55 -7.48 -27.24 77.40
N GLY A 56 -6.60 -26.22 77.44
CA GLY A 56 -5.13 -26.27 77.58
C GLY A 56 -4.23 -27.08 76.64
N VAL A 57 -3.34 -26.40 75.88
CA VAL A 57 -1.91 -26.21 76.26
C VAL A 57 -1.13 -25.34 75.25
N SER A 58 -0.34 -24.44 75.83
CA SER A 58 0.81 -23.62 75.37
C SER A 58 1.53 -23.94 74.03
N GLY A 59 1.91 -22.87 73.29
CA GLY A 59 3.10 -22.91 72.43
C GLY A 59 3.18 -21.93 71.24
N ALA A 60 3.89 -20.81 71.45
CA ALA A 60 4.73 -20.08 70.48
C ALA A 60 4.12 -19.19 69.36
N ALA A 61 4.42 -17.89 69.52
CA ALA A 61 4.89 -16.92 68.53
C ALA A 61 4.08 -16.69 67.23
N GLY A 62 3.44 -15.53 67.19
CA GLY A 62 2.80 -14.97 66.01
C GLY A 62 3.78 -14.67 64.88
N ALA A 63 3.38 -15.08 63.69
CA ALA A 63 3.64 -14.37 62.45
C ALA A 63 2.38 -14.52 61.60
N SER A 64 1.48 -13.55 61.71
CA SER A 64 0.33 -13.41 60.80
C SER A 64 0.85 -13.04 59.41
N GLY A 65 1.34 -14.04 58.68
CA GLY A 65 1.57 -13.96 57.25
C GLY A 65 0.23 -13.92 56.55
N ARG A 66 -0.21 -12.73 56.13
CA ARG A 66 -1.26 -12.61 55.11
C ARG A 66 -0.87 -13.49 53.92
N PRO A 67 -1.76 -14.32 53.36
CA PRO A 67 -1.48 -14.95 52.08
C PRO A 67 -1.30 -13.83 51.07
N GLY A 68 -0.05 -13.62 50.62
CA GLY A 68 0.25 -12.71 49.53
C GLY A 68 -0.63 -13.11 48.35
N GLY A 69 -1.59 -12.26 48.00
CA GLY A 69 -2.47 -12.48 46.87
C GLY A 69 -1.61 -12.77 45.65
N ARG A 70 -1.62 -14.03 45.21
CA ARG A 70 -0.89 -14.48 44.02
C ARG A 70 -1.47 -13.67 42.87
N ARG A 71 -0.69 -12.70 42.36
CA ARG A 71 -1.03 -12.00 41.12
C ARG A 71 -1.34 -13.06 40.07
N PRO A 72 -2.45 -12.95 39.31
CA PRO A 72 -2.76 -13.96 38.31
C PRO A 72 -1.57 -14.07 37.36
N SER A 73 -1.00 -15.27 37.27
CA SER A 73 0.07 -15.56 36.32
C SER A 73 -0.50 -15.38 34.92
N GLY A 74 0.11 -14.51 34.11
CA GLY A 74 -0.22 -14.42 32.70
C GLY A 74 -0.04 -15.79 32.04
N VAL A 75 -0.94 -16.12 31.11
CA VAL A 75 -0.84 -17.33 30.30
C VAL A 75 0.22 -17.09 29.22
N SER A 76 1.09 -18.06 28.96
CA SER A 76 2.07 -17.94 27.87
C SER A 76 1.36 -17.88 26.52
N ALA A 77 1.94 -17.18 25.53
CA ALA A 77 1.31 -17.09 24.20
C ALA A 77 1.10 -18.50 23.60
N GLU A 78 2.06 -19.40 23.77
CA GLU A 78 1.97 -20.79 23.33
C GLU A 78 0.80 -21.53 23.98
N GLU A 79 0.63 -21.42 25.30
CA GLU A 79 -0.48 -22.05 26.03
C GLU A 79 -1.83 -21.44 25.63
N ALA A 80 -1.91 -20.12 25.41
CA ALA A 80 -3.11 -19.47 24.91
C ALA A 80 -3.49 -19.93 23.50
N PHE A 81 -2.52 -20.15 22.61
CA PHE A 81 -2.73 -20.67 21.26
C PHE A 81 -3.05 -22.17 21.22
N ALA A 82 -2.48 -22.97 22.14
CA ALA A 82 -2.76 -24.41 22.25
C ALA A 82 -4.24 -24.70 22.60
N VAL A 83 -4.89 -23.76 23.28
CA VAL A 83 -6.31 -23.79 23.65
C VAL A 83 -7.22 -23.37 22.47
N GLY A 84 -6.67 -23.09 21.29
CA GLY A 84 -7.40 -22.60 20.11
C GLY A 84 -8.58 -23.48 19.66
N GLY A 85 -8.59 -24.78 19.98
CA GLY A 85 -9.68 -25.70 19.64
C GLY A 85 -10.97 -25.53 20.47
N ILE A 86 -10.93 -24.78 21.58
CA ILE A 86 -12.11 -24.49 22.40
C ILE A 86 -12.58 -23.03 22.32
N LEU A 87 -11.88 -22.20 21.54
CA LEU A 87 -12.28 -20.81 21.32
C LEU A 87 -13.42 -20.75 20.29
N PRO A 88 -14.36 -19.80 20.43
CA PRO A 88 -15.34 -19.55 19.38
C PRO A 88 -14.63 -19.23 18.06
N PRO A 89 -15.26 -19.52 16.91
CA PRO A 89 -14.68 -19.17 15.61
C PRO A 89 -14.41 -17.66 15.57
N LEU A 90 -13.29 -17.29 14.94
CA LEU A 90 -12.95 -15.88 14.73
C LEU A 90 -14.10 -15.20 13.98
N PRO A 91 -14.45 -13.95 14.36
CA PRO A 91 -15.40 -13.18 13.58
C PRO A 91 -14.88 -13.05 12.15
N VAL A 92 -15.79 -13.07 11.18
CA VAL A 92 -15.43 -12.85 9.78
C VAL A 92 -14.71 -11.50 9.70
N PRO A 93 -13.54 -11.43 9.04
CA PRO A 93 -12.84 -10.16 8.86
C PRO A 93 -13.76 -9.13 8.21
N PRO A 94 -13.72 -7.85 8.64
CA PRO A 94 -14.50 -6.82 7.98
C PRO A 94 -14.09 -6.76 6.50
N GLY A 95 -15.08 -6.52 5.64
CA GLY A 95 -14.81 -6.27 4.22
C GLY A 95 -13.94 -5.02 4.03
N PRO A 96 -13.31 -4.87 2.85
CA PRO A 96 -12.53 -3.67 2.56
C PRO A 96 -13.40 -2.42 2.67
N PRO A 97 -12.84 -1.28 3.11
CA PRO A 97 -13.59 -0.04 3.17
C PRO A 97 -14.03 0.40 1.76
N ALA A 98 -15.12 1.17 1.67
CA ALA A 98 -15.67 1.60 0.38
C ALA A 98 -14.75 2.55 -0.39
N VAL A 99 -13.93 3.33 0.32
CA VAL A 99 -12.99 4.30 -0.25
C VAL A 99 -11.61 4.15 0.40
N PRO A 100 -10.53 4.62 -0.26
CA PRO A 100 -9.23 4.75 0.37
C PRO A 100 -9.29 5.59 1.66
N GLY A 101 -8.41 5.26 2.61
CA GLY A 101 -8.25 6.07 3.82
C GLY A 101 -7.64 7.44 3.50
N GLU A 102 -8.03 8.45 4.25
CA GLU A 102 -7.47 9.80 4.16
C GLU A 102 -6.21 9.89 5.04
N PRO A 103 -5.08 10.42 4.51
CA PRO A 103 -3.88 10.59 5.31
C PRO A 103 -4.09 11.68 6.39
N PRO A 104 -3.38 11.60 7.53
CA PRO A 104 -3.40 12.68 8.51
C PRO A 104 -2.76 13.94 7.94
N SER A 105 -3.27 15.10 8.33
CA SER A 105 -2.60 16.37 8.06
C SER A 105 -1.32 16.48 8.89
N LEU A 106 -0.27 16.99 8.26
CA LEU A 106 1.05 17.28 8.82
C LEU A 106 1.22 18.77 9.13
N ASP A 107 0.13 19.53 9.17
CA ASP A 107 0.11 20.87 9.74
C ASP A 107 0.22 20.78 11.27
N THR A 108 1.45 20.90 11.77
CA THR A 108 1.75 20.83 13.21
C THR A 108 2.29 22.17 13.71
N GLU A 109 2.17 22.42 15.01
CA GLU A 109 2.72 23.63 15.65
C GLU A 109 4.25 23.72 15.53
N GLN A 110 4.92 22.59 15.25
CA GLN A 110 6.35 22.53 15.02
C GLN A 110 6.63 22.58 13.51
N GLY A 111 7.60 23.41 13.10
CA GLY A 111 8.04 23.46 11.71
C GLY A 111 8.65 22.11 11.25
N PRO A 112 8.60 21.80 9.96
CA PRO A 112 9.19 20.56 9.44
C PRO A 112 10.71 20.56 9.56
N GLU A 113 11.29 19.36 9.71
CA GLU A 113 12.73 19.16 9.64
C GLU A 113 13.28 19.60 8.26
N PRO A 114 14.51 20.14 8.18
CA PRO A 114 15.12 20.55 6.92
C PRO A 114 15.12 19.43 5.87
N GLY A 115 14.62 19.74 4.68
CA GLY A 115 14.54 18.80 3.55
C GLY A 115 13.26 17.95 3.50
N ILE A 116 12.40 18.02 4.53
CA ILE A 116 11.07 17.40 4.50
C ILE A 116 10.05 18.43 4.04
N ASP A 117 9.27 18.05 3.03
CA ASP A 117 8.13 18.83 2.55
C ASP A 117 6.84 18.13 3.00
N PRO A 118 6.08 18.71 3.95
CA PRO A 118 4.85 18.09 4.47
C PRO A 118 3.82 17.81 3.38
N ALA A 119 3.62 18.72 2.43
CA ALA A 119 2.63 18.56 1.37
C ALA A 119 3.02 17.45 0.39
N ALA A 120 4.31 17.30 0.09
CA ALA A 120 4.79 16.15 -0.69
C ALA A 120 4.58 14.82 0.07
N LEU A 121 4.79 14.81 1.38
CA LEU A 121 4.63 13.61 2.21
C LEU A 121 3.15 13.22 2.35
N GLU A 122 2.25 14.17 2.54
CA GLU A 122 0.80 13.96 2.53
C GLU A 122 0.34 13.39 1.18
N PHE A 123 0.85 13.93 0.06
CA PHE A 123 0.58 13.39 -1.27
C PHE A 123 1.02 11.92 -1.40
N LEU A 124 2.24 11.58 -0.96
CA LEU A 124 2.72 10.20 -0.97
C LEU A 124 1.88 9.28 -0.07
N ALA A 125 1.42 9.78 1.07
CA ALA A 125 0.56 9.04 2.00
C ALA A 125 -0.83 8.78 1.41
N ALA A 126 -1.45 9.77 0.75
CA ALA A 126 -2.71 9.62 0.03
C ALA A 126 -2.59 8.55 -1.09
N ASP A 127 -1.53 8.63 -1.88
CA ASP A 127 -1.26 7.67 -2.95
C ASP A 127 -1.02 6.26 -2.40
N ALA A 128 -0.29 6.12 -1.29
CA ALA A 128 -0.10 4.84 -0.61
C ALA A 128 -1.43 4.25 -0.09
N ALA A 129 -2.31 5.08 0.49
CA ALA A 129 -3.62 4.66 0.93
C ALA A 129 -4.51 4.20 -0.24
N ALA A 130 -4.48 4.92 -1.36
CA ALA A 130 -5.18 4.53 -2.60
C ALA A 130 -4.67 3.22 -3.18
N ARG A 131 -3.36 2.96 -3.11
CA ARG A 131 -2.79 1.66 -3.53
C ARG A 131 -3.22 0.53 -2.59
N ALA A 132 -3.09 0.73 -1.27
CA ALA A 132 -3.48 -0.29 -0.29
C ALA A 132 -4.96 -0.65 -0.44
N HIS A 133 -5.83 0.33 -0.71
CA HIS A 133 -7.25 0.11 -0.99
C HIS A 133 -7.47 -0.78 -2.22
N ARG A 134 -6.79 -0.50 -3.34
CA ARG A 134 -6.86 -1.34 -4.55
C ARG A 134 -6.35 -2.76 -4.31
N MET A 135 -5.29 -2.92 -3.52
CA MET A 135 -4.77 -4.23 -3.11
C MET A 135 -5.80 -5.01 -2.30
N LEU A 136 -6.46 -4.35 -1.35
CA LEU A 136 -7.54 -4.95 -0.55
C LEU A 136 -8.77 -5.30 -1.40
N ALA A 137 -9.04 -4.55 -2.47
CA ALA A 137 -10.10 -4.83 -3.44
C ALA A 137 -9.73 -5.94 -4.46
N GLY A 138 -8.54 -6.54 -4.36
CA GLY A 138 -8.08 -7.60 -5.27
C GLY A 138 -7.60 -7.08 -6.63
N ALA A 139 -7.44 -5.76 -6.80
CA ALA A 139 -6.98 -5.12 -8.02
C ALA A 139 -5.50 -4.71 -7.86
N PHE A 140 -4.58 -5.67 -7.96
CA PHE A 140 -3.15 -5.37 -7.87
C PHE A 140 -2.32 -6.20 -8.85
N ASP A 141 -1.35 -5.51 -9.46
CA ASP A 141 -0.28 -6.13 -10.23
C ASP A 141 1.04 -5.86 -9.49
N ALA A 142 1.80 -6.93 -9.23
CA ALA A 142 2.79 -6.98 -8.15
C ALA A 142 4.24 -6.71 -8.56
N ALA A 143 4.47 -6.35 -9.81
CA ALA A 143 5.81 -6.08 -10.29
C ALA A 143 6.36 -4.80 -9.61
N PRO A 144 7.59 -4.87 -9.03
CA PRO A 144 8.23 -3.68 -8.50
C PRO A 144 8.51 -2.68 -9.63
N LEU A 145 8.13 -1.42 -9.42
CA LEU A 145 8.42 -0.33 -10.35
C LEU A 145 9.82 0.21 -10.13
N THR A 146 10.49 0.60 -11.21
CA THR A 146 11.71 1.42 -11.09
C THR A 146 11.34 2.83 -10.58
N PRO A 147 12.28 3.59 -9.99
CA PRO A 147 12.00 4.96 -9.55
C PRO A 147 11.46 5.88 -10.65
N SER A 148 11.95 5.69 -11.89
CA SER A 148 11.48 6.47 -13.05
C SER A 148 10.05 6.12 -13.44
N GLN A 149 9.69 4.83 -13.42
CA GLN A 149 8.31 4.37 -13.67
C GLN A 149 7.36 4.82 -12.54
N ASP A 150 7.81 4.74 -11.28
CA ASP A 150 7.02 5.18 -10.13
C ASP A 150 6.75 6.69 -10.16
N ALA A 151 7.70 7.51 -10.62
CA ALA A 151 7.49 8.94 -10.81
C ALA A 151 6.38 9.25 -11.83
N VAL A 152 6.32 8.52 -12.94
CA VAL A 152 5.24 8.62 -13.93
C VAL A 152 3.89 8.21 -13.32
N ARG A 153 3.86 7.10 -12.57
CA ARG A 153 2.68 6.64 -11.86
C ARG A 153 2.16 7.69 -10.87
N LEU A 154 3.06 8.28 -10.06
CA LEU A 154 2.73 9.34 -9.12
C LEU A 154 2.17 10.56 -9.85
N ALA A 155 2.81 11.00 -10.93
CA ALA A 155 2.34 12.12 -11.74
C ALA A 155 0.97 11.85 -12.40
N ALA A 156 0.64 10.61 -12.71
CA ALA A 156 -0.67 10.25 -13.27
C ALA A 156 -1.83 10.51 -12.28
N GLY A 157 -1.54 10.53 -10.97
CA GLY A 157 -2.45 10.94 -9.89
C GLY A 157 -2.75 12.44 -9.85
N ALA A 158 -2.28 13.22 -10.84
CA ALA A 158 -2.50 14.66 -10.98
C ALA A 158 -2.11 15.47 -9.72
N PRO A 159 -0.84 15.36 -9.25
CA PRO A 159 -0.36 16.18 -8.16
C PRO A 159 -0.37 17.67 -8.53
N VAL A 160 -0.25 18.53 -7.52
CA VAL A 160 -0.02 19.96 -7.74
C VAL A 160 1.27 20.20 -8.54
N SER A 161 1.31 21.32 -9.27
CA SER A 161 2.32 21.58 -10.31
C SER A 161 3.77 21.48 -9.83
N TRP A 162 4.07 21.97 -8.63
CA TRP A 162 5.44 21.92 -8.10
C TRP A 162 5.86 20.50 -7.69
N ILE A 163 4.94 19.65 -7.24
CA ILE A 163 5.23 18.22 -6.99
C ILE A 163 5.48 17.53 -8.33
N ALA A 164 4.68 17.81 -9.35
CA ALA A 164 4.91 17.29 -10.70
C ALA A 164 6.29 17.69 -11.23
N ALA A 165 6.71 18.94 -11.02
CA ALA A 165 8.04 19.41 -11.39
C ALA A 165 9.15 18.66 -10.64
N ARG A 166 8.98 18.42 -9.33
CA ARG A 166 9.90 17.62 -8.51
C ARG A 166 10.02 16.17 -8.99
N LEU A 167 8.89 15.57 -9.41
CA LEU A 167 8.87 14.21 -9.98
C LEU A 167 9.59 14.15 -11.33
N ALA A 168 9.40 15.16 -12.20
CA ALA A 168 10.11 15.28 -13.47
C ALA A 168 11.62 15.37 -13.23
N GLU A 169 12.06 16.31 -12.38
CA GLU A 169 13.47 16.51 -12.04
C GLU A 169 14.08 15.24 -11.42
N GLY A 170 13.42 14.65 -10.42
CA GLY A 170 13.91 13.46 -9.73
C GLY A 170 13.96 12.20 -10.59
N SER A 171 13.20 12.15 -11.69
CA SER A 171 13.24 11.06 -12.68
C SER A 171 14.18 11.34 -13.86
N GLY A 172 14.83 12.51 -13.89
CA GLY A 172 15.69 12.94 -15.00
C GLY A 172 14.92 13.28 -16.29
N ARG A 173 13.62 13.59 -16.19
CA ARG A 173 12.73 13.87 -17.31
C ARG A 173 12.44 15.37 -17.43
N GLY A 174 12.25 15.83 -18.66
CA GLY A 174 11.60 17.12 -18.89
C GLY A 174 10.10 17.08 -18.58
N PRO A 175 9.43 18.23 -18.35
CA PRO A 175 7.98 18.28 -18.12
C PRO A 175 7.16 17.60 -19.23
N ALA A 176 7.49 17.87 -20.50
CA ALA A 176 6.81 17.27 -21.65
C ALA A 176 7.05 15.75 -21.75
N GLU A 177 8.21 15.26 -21.31
CA GLU A 177 8.49 13.82 -21.26
C GLU A 177 7.67 13.12 -20.18
N LEU A 178 7.55 13.75 -19.01
CA LEU A 178 6.69 13.26 -17.94
C LEU A 178 5.22 13.22 -18.39
N GLU A 179 4.73 14.25 -19.08
CA GLU A 179 3.36 14.27 -19.62
C GLU A 179 3.09 13.15 -20.61
N ARG A 180 4.02 12.87 -21.54
CA ARG A 180 3.91 11.73 -22.45
C ARG A 180 3.93 10.40 -21.70
N GLY A 181 4.79 10.27 -20.68
CA GLY A 181 4.84 9.11 -19.80
C GLY A 181 3.51 8.90 -19.06
N VAL A 182 2.93 9.97 -18.49
CA VAL A 182 1.62 9.92 -17.81
C VAL A 182 0.52 9.49 -18.77
N ARG A 183 0.55 9.97 -20.01
CA ARG A 183 -0.40 9.55 -21.05
C ARG A 183 -0.25 8.06 -21.36
N ALA A 184 0.97 7.56 -21.54
CA ALA A 184 1.24 6.13 -21.72
C ALA A 184 0.70 5.32 -20.52
N TRP A 185 1.05 5.74 -19.31
CA TRP A 185 0.62 5.08 -18.07
C TRP A 185 -0.90 4.97 -17.95
N ARG A 186 -1.64 6.01 -18.34
CA ARG A 186 -3.11 5.97 -18.32
C ARG A 186 -3.71 5.00 -19.33
N PHE A 187 -3.04 4.76 -20.45
CA PHE A 187 -3.51 3.81 -21.47
C PHE A 187 -3.16 2.35 -21.17
N GLY A 188 -2.06 2.11 -20.43
CA GLY A 188 -1.61 0.73 -20.24
C GLY A 188 -0.53 0.49 -19.20
N GLY A 189 -0.33 1.43 -18.28
CA GLY A 189 0.62 1.31 -17.18
C GLY A 189 2.05 1.05 -17.67
N VAL A 190 2.69 0.05 -17.07
CA VAL A 190 4.09 -0.33 -17.34
C VAL A 190 4.29 -0.77 -18.79
N ALA A 191 3.36 -1.55 -19.35
CA ALA A 191 3.49 -2.05 -20.73
C ALA A 191 3.49 -0.91 -21.75
N ALA A 192 2.60 0.07 -21.59
CA ALA A 192 2.57 1.25 -22.44
C ALA A 192 3.85 2.11 -22.29
N LEU A 193 4.37 2.22 -21.06
CA LEU A 193 5.56 3.00 -20.77
C LEU A 193 6.82 2.37 -21.37
N ALA A 194 6.97 1.04 -21.29
CA ALA A 194 8.06 0.32 -21.94
C ALA A 194 8.07 0.55 -23.47
N VAL A 195 6.90 0.55 -24.10
CA VAL A 195 6.76 0.83 -25.54
C VAL A 195 7.05 2.29 -25.90
N LEU A 196 6.73 3.23 -25.01
CA LEU A 196 7.08 4.64 -25.19
C LEU A 196 8.59 4.83 -25.15
N GLU A 197 9.25 4.18 -24.19
CA GLU A 197 10.69 4.28 -23.91
C GLU A 197 11.54 3.35 -24.78
N GLU A 198 10.88 2.55 -25.63
CA GLU A 198 11.53 1.59 -26.51
C GLU A 198 12.37 0.56 -25.72
N GLU A 199 11.92 0.25 -24.51
CA GLU A 199 12.53 -0.74 -23.64
C GLU A 199 12.07 -2.14 -24.06
N GLY A 200 13.05 -3.04 -24.19
CA GLY A 200 12.80 -4.44 -24.51
C GLY A 200 12.63 -4.74 -26.00
N VAL A 201 13.15 -5.89 -26.44
CA VAL A 201 13.00 -6.36 -27.82
C VAL A 201 12.01 -7.51 -27.80
N PRO A 202 10.88 -7.42 -28.54
CA PRO A 202 9.91 -8.51 -28.62
C PRO A 202 10.58 -9.78 -29.14
N ALA A 203 10.11 -10.92 -28.62
CA ALA A 203 10.59 -12.23 -29.07
C ALA A 203 10.45 -12.38 -30.60
N PRO A 204 11.37 -13.05 -31.29
CA PRO A 204 11.31 -13.24 -32.74
C PRO A 204 9.96 -13.80 -33.22
N GLU A 205 9.35 -14.69 -32.45
CA GLU A 205 8.04 -15.28 -32.73
C GLU A 205 6.92 -14.24 -32.67
N ALA A 206 6.99 -13.28 -31.75
CA ALA A 206 6.05 -12.17 -31.67
C ALA A 206 6.18 -11.27 -32.90
N LEU A 207 7.39 -11.02 -33.39
CA LEU A 207 7.61 -10.26 -34.63
C LEU A 207 7.04 -10.97 -35.86
N VAL A 208 7.18 -12.30 -35.95
CA VAL A 208 6.58 -13.09 -37.03
C VAL A 208 5.06 -13.02 -36.98
N ARG A 209 4.45 -13.21 -35.81
CA ARG A 209 2.99 -13.06 -35.63
C ARG A 209 2.52 -11.66 -35.97
N ALA A 210 3.24 -10.63 -35.53
CA ALA A 210 2.90 -9.24 -35.80
C ALA A 210 2.93 -8.93 -37.31
N ARG A 211 3.91 -9.46 -38.06
CA ARG A 211 3.95 -9.32 -39.52
C ARG A 211 2.78 -10.01 -40.22
N ALA A 212 2.36 -11.18 -39.73
CA ALA A 212 1.18 -11.87 -40.23
C ALA A 212 -0.09 -11.07 -39.95
N GLN A 213 -0.29 -10.60 -38.71
CA GLN A 213 -1.42 -9.74 -38.35
C GLN A 213 -1.47 -8.47 -39.22
N LEU A 214 -0.35 -7.80 -39.46
CA LEU A 214 -0.31 -6.65 -40.36
C LEU A 214 -0.66 -6.98 -41.82
N ALA A 215 -0.41 -8.21 -42.26
CA ALA A 215 -0.77 -8.65 -43.61
C ALA A 215 -2.26 -8.95 -43.74
N GLU A 216 -2.91 -9.36 -42.65
CA GLU A 216 -4.30 -9.86 -42.62
C GLU A 216 -5.29 -8.86 -42.02
N ALA A 217 -4.83 -7.78 -41.39
CA ALA A 217 -5.70 -6.87 -40.63
C ALA A 217 -6.63 -5.98 -41.47
N TRP A 218 -6.43 -5.91 -42.79
CA TRP A 218 -7.28 -5.14 -43.69
C TRP A 218 -7.72 -6.01 -44.85
N GLU A 219 -8.93 -5.75 -45.36
CA GLU A 219 -9.38 -6.33 -46.61
C GLU A 219 -8.51 -5.84 -47.79
N ASP A 220 -8.51 -6.61 -48.88
CA ASP A 220 -7.70 -6.32 -50.06
C ASP A 220 -8.00 -4.91 -50.61
N GLY A 221 -6.98 -4.03 -50.57
CA GLY A 221 -7.06 -2.66 -51.07
C GLY A 221 -7.42 -1.60 -50.02
N GLU A 222 -7.80 -1.98 -48.80
CA GLU A 222 -8.07 -1.04 -47.70
C GLU A 222 -6.84 -0.75 -46.84
N ARG A 223 -5.79 -1.57 -46.99
CA ARG A 223 -4.57 -1.47 -46.20
C ARG A 223 -3.83 -0.15 -46.44
N PRO A 224 -3.54 0.64 -45.39
CA PRO A 224 -2.70 1.82 -45.52
C PRO A 224 -1.24 1.43 -45.82
N GLU A 225 -0.51 2.30 -46.52
CA GLU A 225 0.91 2.08 -46.78
C GLU A 225 1.71 2.22 -45.48
N LEU A 226 2.08 1.08 -44.88
CA LEU A 226 2.85 1.02 -43.64
C LEU A 226 4.35 0.89 -43.93
N ARG A 227 5.13 1.91 -43.54
CA ARG A 227 6.58 1.90 -43.66
C ARG A 227 7.22 1.45 -42.34
N PRO A 228 8.09 0.43 -42.34
CA PRO A 228 8.80 0.03 -41.14
C PRO A 228 9.75 1.15 -40.69
N ALA A 229 9.64 1.54 -39.43
CA ALA A 229 10.47 2.54 -38.77
C ALA A 229 11.35 1.90 -37.67
N GLY A 230 11.71 0.63 -37.86
CA GLY A 230 12.42 -0.21 -36.89
C GLY A 230 11.87 -1.64 -36.91
N ALA A 231 12.29 -2.45 -35.93
CA ALA A 231 11.82 -3.83 -35.80
C ALA A 231 10.36 -3.92 -35.31
N THR A 232 9.94 -2.96 -34.48
CA THR A 232 8.68 -2.99 -33.72
C THR A 232 7.78 -1.80 -34.02
N ARG A 233 8.09 -1.00 -35.05
CA ARG A 233 7.40 0.26 -35.35
C ARG A 233 7.03 0.34 -36.82
N TRP A 234 5.80 0.74 -37.09
CA TRP A 234 5.27 0.93 -38.43
C TRP A 234 4.58 2.29 -38.51
N THR A 235 5.07 3.15 -39.40
CA THR A 235 4.50 4.49 -39.63
C THR A 235 3.61 4.44 -40.87
N VAL A 236 2.41 4.99 -40.78
CA VAL A 236 1.51 5.12 -41.94
C VAL A 236 2.02 6.25 -42.84
N ALA A 237 2.33 5.93 -44.09
CA ALA A 237 2.88 6.89 -45.04
C ALA A 237 1.90 8.06 -45.27
N GLY A 238 2.46 9.28 -45.28
CA GLY A 238 1.68 10.49 -45.51
C GLY A 238 0.81 10.93 -44.32
N THR A 239 0.94 10.30 -43.16
CA THR A 239 0.19 10.67 -41.94
C THR A 239 1.10 10.80 -40.73
N ASP A 240 0.55 11.39 -39.66
CA ASP A 240 1.18 11.47 -38.34
C ASP A 240 0.78 10.29 -37.43
N ALA A 241 0.53 9.11 -37.99
CA ALA A 241 0.14 7.90 -37.26
C ALA A 241 1.24 6.82 -37.27
N GLN A 242 1.45 6.18 -36.13
CA GLN A 242 2.41 5.08 -35.95
C GLN A 242 1.81 3.99 -35.07
N LEU A 243 2.07 2.74 -35.45
CA LEU A 243 1.80 1.56 -34.63
C LEU A 243 3.11 1.07 -34.02
N ARG A 244 3.09 0.76 -32.73
CA ARG A 244 4.21 0.14 -32.02
C ARG A 244 3.78 -1.21 -31.44
N LEU A 245 4.63 -2.22 -31.57
CA LEU A 245 4.39 -3.53 -30.99
C LEU A 245 5.00 -3.60 -29.58
N GLY A 246 4.19 -3.99 -28.60
CA GLY A 246 4.66 -4.30 -27.25
C GLY A 246 5.27 -5.69 -27.10
N GLU A 247 5.99 -5.93 -26.02
CA GLU A 247 6.50 -7.27 -25.67
C GLU A 247 5.38 -8.29 -25.44
N ASP A 248 4.21 -7.81 -25.03
CA ASP A 248 2.97 -8.57 -24.89
C ASP A 248 2.34 -8.95 -26.24
N GLY A 249 2.89 -8.49 -27.36
CA GLY A 249 2.38 -8.72 -28.70
C GLY A 249 1.16 -7.87 -29.05
N ARG A 250 0.82 -6.86 -28.25
CA ARG A 250 -0.28 -5.93 -28.54
C ARG A 250 0.21 -4.71 -29.33
N TRP A 251 -0.72 -4.09 -30.04
CA TRP A 251 -0.51 -2.92 -30.88
C TRP A 251 -0.86 -1.65 -30.14
N TRP A 252 0.12 -0.77 -29.98
CA TRP A 252 -0.03 0.53 -29.34
C TRP A 252 -0.12 1.63 -30.38
N PRO A 253 -1.20 2.42 -30.39
CA PRO A 253 -1.36 3.54 -31.30
C PRO A 253 -0.62 4.79 -30.83
N TYR A 254 0.11 5.41 -31.75
CA TYR A 254 0.86 6.64 -31.53
C TYR A 254 0.51 7.68 -32.60
N ARG A 255 0.48 8.95 -32.18
CA ARG A 255 0.33 10.11 -33.06
C ARG A 255 1.50 11.05 -32.92
N LYS A 256 1.91 11.71 -34.00
CA LYS A 256 2.94 12.75 -33.95
C LYS A 256 2.31 14.07 -33.52
N GLU A 257 2.72 14.57 -32.37
CA GLU A 257 2.29 15.85 -31.79
C GLU A 257 3.54 16.70 -31.53
N HIS A 258 3.59 17.92 -32.07
CA HIS A 258 4.73 18.84 -31.93
C HIS A 258 6.11 18.23 -32.24
N GLY A 259 6.18 17.37 -33.28
CA GLY A 259 7.41 16.71 -33.69
C GLY A 259 7.76 15.43 -32.91
N HIS A 260 6.96 15.05 -31.92
CA HIS A 260 7.20 13.88 -31.07
C HIS A 260 6.08 12.86 -31.15
N TRP A 261 6.42 11.57 -31.11
CA TRP A 261 5.44 10.49 -31.03
C TRP A 261 4.86 10.42 -29.62
N THR A 262 3.54 10.48 -29.54
CA THR A 262 2.78 10.49 -28.29
C THR A 262 1.72 9.37 -28.35
N PRO A 263 1.50 8.62 -27.25
CA PRO A 263 0.45 7.61 -27.20
C PRO A 263 -0.92 8.21 -27.52
N ALA A 264 -1.69 7.54 -28.37
CA ALA A 264 -3.00 8.00 -28.84
C ALA A 264 -4.17 7.19 -28.27
N GLY A 265 -3.91 6.03 -27.65
CA GLY A 265 -4.96 5.15 -27.15
C GLY A 265 -4.42 3.91 -26.41
N PRO A 266 -5.31 3.07 -25.87
CA PRO A 266 -4.95 1.78 -25.28
C PRO A 266 -4.42 0.82 -26.36
N ALA A 267 -3.78 -0.26 -25.89
CA ALA A 267 -3.33 -1.32 -26.78
C ALA A 267 -4.50 -2.13 -27.35
N GLU A 268 -4.38 -2.56 -28.59
CA GLU A 268 -5.33 -3.47 -29.26
C GLU A 268 -4.66 -4.77 -29.70
N GLN A 269 -5.46 -5.82 -29.92
CA GLN A 269 -4.95 -7.07 -30.50
C GLN A 269 -4.83 -6.99 -32.03
N ASP A 270 -5.73 -6.25 -32.66
CA ASP A 270 -5.77 -6.03 -34.10
C ASP A 270 -5.10 -4.69 -34.45
N PRO A 271 -4.10 -4.67 -35.36
CA PRO A 271 -3.46 -3.41 -35.76
C PRO A 271 -4.38 -2.46 -36.53
N ALA A 272 -5.44 -2.94 -37.20
CA ALA A 272 -6.41 -2.06 -37.83
C ALA A 272 -7.25 -1.30 -36.79
N ALA A 273 -7.76 -2.00 -35.78
CA ALA A 273 -8.42 -1.40 -34.62
C ALA A 273 -7.52 -0.39 -33.88
N ALA A 274 -6.24 -0.75 -33.65
CA ALA A 274 -5.28 0.17 -33.05
C ALA A 274 -5.15 1.45 -33.87
N LEU A 275 -5.00 1.32 -35.20
CA LEU A 275 -4.81 2.48 -36.07
C LEU A 275 -6.06 3.38 -36.12
N ALA A 276 -7.25 2.79 -36.11
CA ALA A 276 -8.51 3.53 -36.06
C ALA A 276 -8.59 4.45 -34.83
N ALA A 277 -8.03 4.03 -33.68
CA ALA A 277 -7.96 4.85 -32.47
C ALA A 277 -7.12 6.13 -32.66
N VAL A 278 -6.16 6.15 -33.59
CA VAL A 278 -5.37 7.36 -33.91
C VAL A 278 -6.19 8.38 -34.74
N ALA A 279 -7.08 7.87 -35.60
CA ALA A 279 -7.92 8.65 -36.50
C ALA A 279 -9.17 9.22 -35.82
N ALA A 280 -9.53 8.69 -34.64
CA ALA A 280 -10.56 9.28 -33.79
C ALA A 280 -10.09 10.66 -33.28
N PRO A 281 -10.90 11.73 -33.47
CA PRO A 281 -10.56 13.08 -33.05
C PRO A 281 -10.46 13.25 -31.54
#